data_AF-A0A7S3PY57-F1
#
_entry.id   AF-A0A7S3PY57-F1
#
_cell.length_a   1.000
_cell.length_b   1.000
_cell.length_c   1.000
_cell.angle_alpha   90.00
_cell.angle_beta   90.00
_cell.angle_gamma   90.00
#
_symmetry.space_group_name_H-M   'P 1'
#
loop_
_entity.id
_entity.type
_entity.pdbx_description
1 polymer ?
#
loop_
_entity_poly.entity_id
_entity_poly.type
_entity_poly.pdbx_seq_one_letter_code
_entity_poly.pdbx_strand_id
1 'polypeptide(L)'
;MADPNYISPEYVTNAFVKAFSNVPRFGHLSDLSLILSTDQSLRSNYILGTVFVGCLLAAIFLFWSILLVIFTCFGPSKVGFLSGFQMKRPMEKRETGQKYRMPAVIRSFFLCSCMVVMAMAVLSTFVFGFKDLRDASDRLLVSVQQFETVGVEGRDMTRGLIDLSVDSANLRDLMVDELRMDQFCASAGGGMDPNINILRNNLTQSLYERDDFGGDMFIATRMDIFDEVQSYGSEMESAVKAYGIKTWYLWFICASFTSIAFFMMVGTMCTSFWKPMESLTCFNTWFLLPILLVLLTLAWSLVSVMAVGVVMNADFCSGGSGAGSPDATVLEMVEQSSIKAQTPRLDEAIHYWVDGCDSSSTFSEKVLIQEYTSSMNTTVTLLGSLASAMDRAGLSNLSETCGGKDFTATRAYLDLMAQDYNELITNATVTEKLLSCENINSIYSDIVYDELCTEIPEASAWAVGMLLAISFFAMWMVTLRSAWLETIDNGEIVIPMNINVDNQDPEQPLEN
;
A
#
# COMPACT_ATOMS: atom_id res chain seq x y z
N MET A 1 29.41 -2.21 -9.77
CA MET A 1 29.87 -1.96 -8.40
C MET A 1 28.92 -0.94 -7.80
N ALA A 2 28.30 -1.27 -6.67
CA ALA A 2 27.46 -0.34 -5.91
C ALA A 2 28.30 0.86 -5.45
N ASP A 3 27.69 2.04 -5.31
CA ASP A 3 28.41 3.21 -4.79
C ASP A 3 28.82 2.96 -3.34
N PRO A 4 30.13 2.93 -3.00
CA PRO A 4 30.58 2.76 -1.62
C PRO A 4 30.18 3.94 -0.72
N ASN A 5 29.67 5.04 -1.29
CA ASN A 5 29.18 6.21 -0.58
C ASN A 5 27.65 6.35 -0.64
N TYR A 6 26.92 5.29 -0.99
CA TYR A 6 25.47 5.33 -0.89
C TYR A 6 25.06 5.61 0.56
N ILE A 7 24.24 6.63 0.74
CA ILE A 7 23.65 7.01 2.02
C ILE A 7 22.14 6.89 1.82
N SER A 8 21.51 6.03 2.62
CA SER A 8 20.05 5.89 2.63
C SER A 8 19.41 7.26 2.86
N PRO A 9 18.33 7.60 2.14
CA PRO A 9 17.59 8.81 2.41
C PRO A 9 17.13 8.83 3.87
N GLU A 10 17.14 10.00 4.50
CA GLU A 10 16.63 10.17 5.87
C GLU A 10 15.11 10.39 5.81
N TYR A 11 14.34 9.54 6.49
CA TYR A 11 12.92 9.75 6.61
C TYR A 11 12.61 10.99 7.47
N VAL A 12 11.85 11.93 6.89
CA VAL A 12 11.38 13.12 7.58
C VAL A 12 9.89 12.98 7.86
N THR A 13 9.54 12.79 9.14
CA THR A 13 8.14 12.63 9.54
C THR A 13 7.31 13.86 9.21
N ASN A 14 6.26 13.67 8.40
CA ASN A 14 5.34 14.74 8.01
C ASN A 14 4.40 15.18 9.15
N ALA A 15 3.73 16.31 8.98
CA ALA A 15 2.84 16.87 10.00
C ALA A 15 1.58 16.00 10.24
N PHE A 16 1.09 15.30 9.21
CA PHE A 16 -0.09 14.44 9.31
C PHE A 16 0.19 13.21 10.17
N VAL A 17 1.31 12.51 9.94
CA VAL A 17 1.78 11.39 10.74
C VAL A 17 1.93 11.81 12.21
N LYS A 18 2.54 12.97 12.49
CA LYS A 18 2.63 13.51 13.86
C LYS A 18 1.27 13.81 14.47
N ALA A 19 0.32 14.32 13.70
CA ALA A 19 -1.02 14.62 14.21
C ALA A 19 -1.82 13.34 14.52
N PHE A 20 -1.79 12.36 13.62
CA PHE A 20 -2.58 11.13 13.74
C PHE A 20 -2.00 10.10 14.71
N SER A 21 -0.67 10.02 14.85
CA SER A 21 -0.03 9.19 15.90
C SER A 21 -0.43 9.63 17.31
N ASN A 22 -0.60 10.94 17.53
CA ASN A 22 -0.98 11.54 18.81
C ASN A 22 -2.50 11.54 19.11
N VAL A 23 -3.31 10.86 18.29
CA VAL A 23 -4.76 10.78 18.55
C VAL A 23 -5.02 10.05 19.87
N PRO A 24 -5.92 10.55 20.75
CA PRO A 24 -6.15 9.94 22.06
C PRO A 24 -6.59 8.48 22.00
N ARG A 25 -5.85 7.60 22.71
CA ARG A 25 -6.13 6.16 22.81
C ARG A 25 -6.45 5.67 24.21
N PHE A 26 -6.74 6.58 25.15
CA PHE A 26 -7.16 6.22 26.52
C PHE A 26 -6.22 5.27 27.27
N GLY A 27 -4.90 5.40 27.03
CA GLY A 27 -3.88 4.57 27.69
C GLY A 27 -3.50 3.30 26.92
N HIS A 28 -4.02 3.11 25.70
CA HIS A 28 -3.58 2.05 24.80
C HIS A 28 -2.29 2.38 24.05
N LEU A 29 -1.59 1.33 23.61
CA LEU A 29 -0.31 1.41 22.90
C LEU A 29 -0.48 1.94 21.46
N SER A 30 0.56 2.59 20.94
CA SER A 30 0.62 3.14 19.57
C SER A 30 1.56 2.40 18.64
N ASP A 31 2.09 1.26 19.08
CA ASP A 31 3.03 0.47 18.30
C ASP A 31 2.28 -0.55 17.43
N LEU A 32 2.35 -0.35 16.11
CA LEU A 32 1.71 -1.20 15.13
C LEU A 32 2.35 -2.59 15.06
N SER A 33 3.65 -2.75 15.41
CA SER A 33 4.34 -4.04 15.36
C SER A 33 3.65 -5.09 16.25
N LEU A 34 2.98 -4.64 17.31
CA LEU A 34 2.23 -5.48 18.25
C LEU A 34 1.05 -6.23 17.61
N ILE A 35 0.62 -5.86 16.41
CA ILE A 35 -0.40 -6.62 15.67
C ILE A 35 0.08 -8.04 15.33
N LEU A 36 1.40 -8.19 15.11
CA LEU A 36 2.07 -9.45 14.80
C LEU A 36 2.53 -10.18 16.06
N SER A 37 2.42 -9.55 17.24
CA SER A 37 2.86 -10.18 18.48
C SER A 37 2.09 -11.46 18.78
N THR A 38 2.82 -12.46 19.29
CA THR A 38 2.24 -13.71 19.79
C THR A 38 1.43 -13.51 21.08
N ASP A 39 1.67 -12.40 21.81
CA ASP A 39 0.90 -12.03 22.99
C ASP A 39 -0.45 -11.40 22.62
N GLN A 40 -1.52 -12.16 22.83
CA GLN A 40 -2.89 -11.72 22.57
C GLN A 40 -3.27 -10.45 23.36
N SER A 41 -2.70 -10.24 24.55
CA SER A 41 -3.01 -9.08 25.40
C SER A 41 -2.47 -7.79 24.80
N LEU A 42 -1.22 -7.80 24.31
CA LEU A 42 -0.59 -6.66 23.64
C LEU A 42 -1.30 -6.34 22.33
N ARG A 43 -1.58 -7.36 21.51
CA ARG A 43 -2.32 -7.21 20.27
C ARG A 43 -3.71 -6.62 20.48
N SER A 44 -4.46 -7.14 21.48
CA SER A 44 -5.78 -6.61 21.81
C SER A 44 -5.72 -5.18 22.34
N ASN A 45 -4.66 -4.82 23.06
CA ASN A 45 -4.46 -3.47 23.58
C ASN A 45 -4.30 -2.46 22.43
N TYR A 46 -3.43 -2.77 21.47
CA TYR A 46 -3.24 -1.94 20.28
C TYR A 46 -4.55 -1.79 19.49
N ILE A 47 -5.20 -2.90 19.14
CA ILE A 47 -6.44 -2.90 18.34
C ILE A 47 -7.54 -2.06 19.00
N LEU A 48 -7.72 -2.19 20.32
CA LEU A 48 -8.75 -1.44 21.04
C LEU A 48 -8.46 0.07 21.04
N GLY A 49 -7.20 0.46 21.17
CA GLY A 49 -6.74 1.84 21.08
C GLY A 49 -7.01 2.48 19.72
N THR A 50 -6.66 1.77 18.64
CA THR A 50 -6.79 2.28 17.27
C THR A 50 -8.24 2.34 16.81
N VAL A 51 -9.05 1.32 17.12
CA VAL A 51 -10.48 1.27 16.73
C VAL A 51 -11.34 2.32 17.44
N PHE A 52 -10.87 2.84 18.59
CA PHE A 52 -11.58 3.86 19.36
C PHE A 52 -12.02 5.05 18.51
N VAL A 53 -11.16 5.56 17.61
CA VAL A 53 -11.46 6.72 16.77
C VAL A 53 -12.63 6.45 15.83
N GLY A 54 -12.64 5.28 15.18
CA GLY A 54 -13.74 4.84 14.33
C GLY A 54 -15.05 4.69 15.11
N CYS A 55 -14.98 4.11 16.32
CA CYS A 55 -16.12 3.98 17.23
C CYS A 55 -16.67 5.33 17.71
N LEU A 56 -15.81 6.31 17.99
CA LEU A 56 -16.23 7.65 18.39
C LEU A 56 -17.01 8.35 17.27
N LEU A 57 -16.51 8.26 16.02
CA LEU A 57 -17.19 8.80 14.85
C LEU A 57 -18.54 8.12 14.60
N ALA A 58 -18.60 6.80 14.74
CA ALA A 58 -19.85 6.05 14.65
C ALA A 58 -20.84 6.44 15.76
N ALA A 59 -20.35 6.65 16.99
CA ALA A 59 -21.18 7.10 18.11
C ALA A 59 -21.77 8.50 17.88
N ILE A 60 -21.02 9.43 17.30
CA ILE A 60 -21.51 10.76 16.91
C ILE A 60 -22.67 10.63 15.91
N PHE A 61 -22.50 9.80 14.88
CA PHE A 61 -23.55 9.54 13.89
C PHE A 61 -24.81 8.92 14.51
N LEU A 62 -24.64 7.88 15.34
CA LEU A 62 -25.76 7.21 16.00
C LEU A 62 -26.51 8.16 16.94
N PHE A 63 -25.78 8.94 17.73
CA PHE A 63 -26.37 9.94 18.61
C PHE A 63 -27.21 10.96 17.84
N TRP A 64 -26.68 11.50 16.74
CA TRP A 64 -27.41 12.44 15.89
C TRP A 64 -28.63 11.80 15.24
N SER A 65 -28.51 10.56 14.78
CA SER A 65 -29.63 9.79 14.21
C SER A 65 -30.75 9.59 15.23
N ILE A 66 -30.41 9.28 16.48
CA ILE A 66 -31.37 9.18 17.60
C ILE A 66 -32.07 10.53 17.82
N LEU A 67 -31.32 11.63 17.83
CA LEU A 67 -31.92 12.97 17.95
C LEU A 67 -32.91 13.28 16.82
N LEU A 68 -32.60 12.90 15.57
CA LEU A 68 -33.51 13.08 14.44
C LEU A 68 -34.80 12.29 14.61
N VAL A 69 -34.72 11.05 15.10
CA VAL A 69 -35.90 10.24 15.39
C VAL A 69 -36.72 10.89 16.49
N ILE A 70 -36.10 11.32 17.59
CA ILE A 70 -36.78 12.00 18.71
C ILE A 70 -37.49 13.28 18.23
N PHE A 71 -36.80 14.12 17.46
CA PHE A 71 -37.40 15.34 16.91
C PHE A 71 -38.57 15.06 15.98
N THR A 72 -38.47 13.99 15.18
CA THR A 72 -39.56 13.56 14.30
C THR A 72 -40.77 13.08 15.12
N CYS A 73 -40.55 12.29 16.18
CA CYS A 73 -41.60 11.78 17.07
C CYS A 73 -42.31 12.89 17.87
N PHE A 74 -41.59 13.94 18.29
CA PHE A 74 -42.21 15.07 19.00
C PHE A 74 -43.04 15.97 18.09
N GLY A 75 -42.82 15.91 16.78
CA GLY A 75 -43.60 16.63 15.78
C GLY A 75 -43.44 18.16 15.81
N PRO A 76 -44.12 18.86 14.91
CA PRO A 76 -43.93 20.29 14.69
C PRO A 76 -44.46 21.16 15.84
N SER A 77 -45.31 20.64 16.71
CA SER A 77 -45.88 21.38 17.84
C SER A 77 -44.88 21.64 18.96
N LYS A 78 -43.95 20.70 19.21
CA LYS A 78 -42.99 20.78 20.32
C LYS A 78 -41.62 21.29 19.88
N VAL A 79 -41.12 20.81 18.75
CA VAL A 79 -39.74 21.11 18.29
C VAL A 79 -39.69 21.96 17.02
N GLY A 80 -40.85 22.38 16.49
CA GLY A 80 -40.93 23.26 15.32
C GLY A 80 -40.28 22.64 14.08
N PHE A 81 -39.39 23.40 13.43
CA PHE A 81 -38.74 23.03 12.18
C PHE A 81 -37.82 21.81 12.28
N LEU A 82 -37.31 21.50 13.48
CA LEU A 82 -36.42 20.35 13.73
C LEU A 82 -37.13 19.00 13.59
N SER A 83 -38.46 18.99 13.67
CA SER A 83 -39.26 17.79 13.39
C SER A 83 -39.20 17.37 11.92
N GLY A 84 -38.70 18.24 11.05
CA GLY A 84 -38.66 18.03 9.61
C GLY A 84 -40.00 18.19 8.90
N PHE A 85 -41.05 18.59 9.61
CA PHE A 85 -42.35 18.94 9.02
C PHE A 85 -42.41 20.42 8.60
N GLN A 86 -43.49 20.79 7.92
CA GLN A 86 -43.76 22.16 7.46
C GLN A 86 -43.62 23.18 8.61
N MET A 87 -42.94 24.30 8.33
CA MET A 87 -42.74 25.39 9.29
C MET A 87 -44.03 26.17 9.48
N LYS A 88 -44.44 26.42 10.73
CA LYS A 88 -45.61 27.23 11.06
C LYS A 88 -45.20 28.69 11.32
N ARG A 89 -45.88 29.65 10.69
CA ARG A 89 -45.70 31.07 11.07
C ARG A 89 -46.48 31.36 12.35
N PRO A 90 -45.86 31.94 13.41
CA PRO A 90 -46.58 32.26 14.64
C PRO A 90 -47.76 33.20 14.35
N MET A 91 -48.94 32.93 14.95
CA MET A 91 -50.16 33.75 14.79
C MET A 91 -50.07 35.13 15.44
N GLU A 92 -48.97 35.46 16.11
CA GLU A 92 -48.91 36.61 16.99
C GLU A 92 -49.07 37.91 16.19
N LYS A 93 -50.18 38.63 16.46
CA LYS A 93 -50.44 40.01 16.04
C LYS A 93 -49.32 40.89 16.60
N ARG A 94 -48.19 40.96 15.92
CA ARG A 94 -47.15 41.93 16.21
C ARG A 94 -47.59 43.27 15.64
N GLU A 95 -48.09 44.13 16.52
CA GLU A 95 -48.29 45.57 16.29
C GLU A 95 -46.98 46.30 15.92
N THR A 96 -45.83 45.63 16.01
CA THR A 96 -44.52 46.13 15.58
C THR A 96 -44.11 45.39 14.31
N GLY A 97 -43.96 46.10 13.18
CA GLY A 97 -43.70 45.57 11.83
C GLY A 97 -42.39 44.79 11.59
N GLN A 98 -41.88 44.05 12.58
CA GLN A 98 -40.76 43.13 12.44
C GLN A 98 -41.18 41.87 11.66
N LYS A 99 -40.69 41.76 10.41
CA LYS A 99 -40.81 40.56 9.58
C LYS A 99 -40.24 39.33 10.30
N TYR A 100 -41.01 38.24 10.38
CA TYR A 100 -40.56 36.95 10.89
C TYR A 100 -39.46 36.36 9.99
N ARG A 101 -38.20 36.35 10.46
CA ARG A 101 -37.01 35.97 9.66
C ARG A 101 -36.62 34.49 9.74
N MET A 102 -37.23 33.71 10.63
CA MET A 102 -36.77 32.36 10.96
C MET A 102 -36.76 31.37 9.76
N PRO A 103 -37.78 31.31 8.89
CA PRO A 103 -37.77 30.42 7.73
C PRO A 103 -36.68 30.78 6.72
N ALA A 104 -36.38 32.07 6.57
CA ALA A 104 -35.31 32.54 5.70
C ALA A 104 -33.94 32.10 6.24
N VAL A 105 -33.70 32.19 7.55
CA VAL A 105 -32.44 31.75 8.16
C VAL A 105 -32.24 30.24 7.98
N ILE A 106 -33.27 29.43 8.22
CA ILE A 106 -33.22 27.97 8.07
C ILE A 106 -32.92 27.59 6.62
N ARG A 107 -33.61 28.21 5.66
CA ARG A 107 -33.38 27.98 4.22
C ARG A 107 -31.98 28.41 3.79
N SER A 108 -31.48 29.55 4.24
CA SER A 108 -30.12 29.97 3.94
C SER A 108 -29.06 29.00 4.47
N PHE A 109 -29.22 28.48 5.69
CA PHE A 109 -28.30 27.49 6.24
C PHE A 109 -28.37 26.16 5.48
N PHE A 110 -29.58 25.74 5.10
CA PHE A 110 -29.77 24.55 4.26
C PHE A 110 -29.07 24.69 2.89
N LEU A 111 -29.25 25.84 2.22
CA LEU A 111 -28.60 26.14 0.94
C LEU A 111 -27.07 26.18 1.09
N CYS A 112 -26.57 26.79 2.17
CA CYS A 112 -25.14 26.77 2.51
C CYS A 112 -24.63 25.32 2.67
N SER A 113 -25.36 24.48 3.38
CA SER A 113 -25.00 23.06 3.56
C SER A 113 -24.95 22.31 2.23
N CYS A 114 -25.90 22.55 1.33
CA CYS A 114 -25.89 21.97 -0.03
C CYS A 114 -24.66 22.43 -0.82
N MET A 115 -24.33 23.72 -0.76
CA MET A 115 -23.15 24.27 -1.43
C MET A 115 -21.85 23.67 -0.91
N VAL A 116 -21.72 23.50 0.42
CA VAL A 116 -20.55 22.87 1.02
C VAL A 116 -20.46 21.39 0.62
N VAL A 117 -21.56 20.63 0.67
CA VAL A 117 -21.56 19.21 0.24
C VAL A 117 -21.12 19.07 -1.22
N MET A 118 -21.67 19.89 -2.13
CA MET A 118 -21.26 19.88 -3.54
C MET A 118 -19.79 20.27 -3.71
N ALA A 119 -19.35 21.34 -3.06
CA ALA A 119 -17.96 21.81 -3.16
C ALA A 119 -16.98 20.75 -2.64
N MET A 120 -17.24 20.17 -1.47
CA MET A 120 -16.36 19.15 -0.89
C MET A 120 -16.38 17.84 -1.70
N ALA A 121 -17.52 17.44 -2.28
CA ALA A 121 -17.59 16.27 -3.15
C ALA A 121 -16.79 16.45 -4.45
N VAL A 122 -16.82 17.64 -5.04
CA VAL A 122 -16.03 17.98 -6.22
C VAL A 122 -14.54 18.10 -5.86
N LEU A 123 -14.20 18.82 -4.78
CA LEU A 123 -12.82 18.99 -4.34
C LEU A 123 -12.16 17.64 -3.98
N SER A 124 -12.88 16.76 -3.27
CA SER A 124 -12.36 15.44 -2.87
C SER A 124 -12.07 14.51 -4.05
N THR A 125 -12.76 14.73 -5.18
CA THR A 125 -12.68 13.87 -6.38
C THR A 125 -11.66 14.37 -7.39
N PHE A 126 -11.53 15.69 -7.54
CA PHE A 126 -10.73 16.28 -8.62
C PHE A 126 -9.48 17.01 -8.16
N VAL A 127 -9.41 17.43 -6.90
CA VAL A 127 -8.32 18.30 -6.43
C VAL A 127 -7.46 17.60 -5.39
N PHE A 128 -8.04 17.17 -4.26
CA PHE A 128 -7.29 16.56 -3.15
C PHE A 128 -8.03 15.37 -2.54
N GLY A 129 -7.35 14.55 -1.74
CA GLY A 129 -7.97 13.49 -0.95
C GLY A 129 -8.07 12.18 -1.70
N PHE A 130 -9.23 11.85 -2.29
CA PHE A 130 -9.37 10.56 -2.96
C PHE A 130 -8.59 10.46 -4.28
N LYS A 131 -8.44 11.59 -4.98
CA LYS A 131 -7.57 11.67 -6.15
C LYS A 131 -6.13 11.33 -5.76
N ASP A 132 -5.61 11.99 -4.74
CA ASP A 132 -4.24 11.78 -4.26
C ASP A 132 -4.05 10.36 -3.75
N LEU A 133 -5.06 9.81 -3.06
CA LEU A 133 -4.99 8.44 -2.53
C LEU A 133 -4.96 7.39 -3.66
N ARG A 134 -5.65 7.66 -4.77
CA ARG A 134 -5.55 6.85 -5.99
C ARG A 134 -4.18 7.01 -6.63
N ASP A 135 -3.71 8.24 -6.82
CA ASP A 135 -2.45 8.51 -7.49
C ASP A 135 -1.27 7.92 -6.69
N ALA A 136 -1.32 7.96 -5.35
CA ALA A 136 -0.38 7.28 -4.45
C ALA A 136 -0.50 5.75 -4.51
N SER A 137 -1.73 5.20 -4.59
CA SER A 137 -1.92 3.75 -4.78
C SER A 137 -1.36 3.26 -6.12
N ASP A 138 -1.47 4.05 -7.19
CA ASP A 138 -0.93 3.72 -8.51
C ASP A 138 0.60 3.74 -8.50
N ARG A 139 1.22 4.71 -7.80
CA ARG A 139 2.68 4.75 -7.63
C ARG A 139 3.20 3.62 -6.74
N LEU A 140 2.52 3.34 -5.63
CA LEU A 140 2.83 2.19 -4.77
C LEU A 140 2.80 0.89 -5.57
N LEU A 141 1.84 0.72 -6.48
CA LEU A 141 1.77 -0.45 -7.36
C LEU A 141 3.02 -0.56 -8.24
N VAL A 142 3.50 0.55 -8.82
CA VAL A 142 4.71 0.56 -9.65
C VAL A 142 5.94 0.18 -8.82
N SER A 143 6.09 0.73 -7.61
CA SER A 143 7.23 0.41 -6.74
C SER A 143 7.18 -1.04 -6.26
N VAL A 144 6.00 -1.58 -5.95
CA VAL A 144 5.82 -3.00 -5.61
C VAL A 144 6.15 -3.91 -6.81
N GLN A 145 5.80 -3.51 -8.04
CA GLN A 145 6.17 -4.26 -9.25
C GLN A 145 7.69 -4.26 -9.49
N GLN A 146 8.38 -3.16 -9.18
CA GLN A 146 9.84 -3.12 -9.22
C GLN A 146 10.44 -4.08 -8.19
N PHE A 147 9.91 -4.10 -6.97
CA PHE A 147 10.32 -5.05 -5.94
C PHE A 147 10.11 -6.51 -6.36
N GLU A 148 8.94 -6.84 -6.92
CA GLU A 148 8.65 -8.18 -7.48
C GLU A 148 9.61 -8.53 -8.62
N THR A 149 9.92 -7.58 -9.51
CA THR A 149 10.85 -7.77 -10.63
C THR A 149 12.23 -8.16 -10.15
N VAL A 150 12.73 -7.55 -9.06
CA VAL A 150 14.01 -7.93 -8.45
C VAL A 150 13.97 -9.39 -7.95
N GLY A 151 12.86 -9.82 -7.34
CA GLY A 151 12.65 -11.22 -6.95
C GLY A 151 12.69 -12.17 -8.13
N VAL A 152 11.96 -11.86 -9.21
CA VAL A 152 11.89 -12.69 -10.42
C VAL A 152 13.25 -12.77 -11.13
N GLU A 153 13.89 -11.64 -11.38
CA GLU A 153 15.20 -11.59 -12.05
C GLU A 153 16.25 -12.30 -11.22
N GLY A 154 16.29 -12.08 -9.90
CA GLY A 154 17.23 -12.76 -9.01
C GLY A 154 17.03 -14.27 -8.96
N ARG A 155 15.79 -14.75 -8.93
CA ARG A 155 15.46 -16.18 -8.99
C ARG A 155 15.91 -16.81 -10.31
N ASP A 156 15.66 -16.13 -11.42
CA ASP A 156 16.02 -16.65 -12.74
C ASP A 156 17.56 -16.64 -12.94
N MET A 157 18.25 -15.62 -12.43
CA MET A 157 19.73 -15.55 -12.44
C MET A 157 20.37 -16.63 -11.55
N THR A 158 19.89 -16.81 -10.32
CA THR A 158 20.38 -17.84 -9.41
C THR A 158 20.11 -19.25 -9.94
N ARG A 159 18.97 -19.47 -10.61
CA ARG A 159 18.73 -20.74 -11.32
C ARG A 159 19.75 -20.99 -12.42
N GLY A 160 20.05 -19.99 -13.25
CA GLY A 160 21.10 -20.10 -14.27
C GLY A 160 22.47 -20.41 -13.68
N LEU A 161 22.80 -19.79 -12.53
CA LEU A 161 24.03 -20.08 -11.79
C LEU A 161 24.10 -21.53 -11.28
N ILE A 162 22.99 -22.07 -10.76
CA ILE A 162 22.91 -23.47 -10.30
C ILE A 162 23.08 -24.44 -11.47
N ASP A 163 22.42 -24.18 -12.60
CA ASP A 163 22.54 -25.04 -13.77
C ASP A 163 23.99 -25.03 -14.30
N LEU A 164 24.60 -23.84 -14.40
CA LEU A 164 26.02 -23.67 -14.80
C LEU A 164 27.01 -24.26 -13.79
N SER A 165 26.69 -24.25 -12.48
CA SER A 165 27.56 -24.80 -11.44
C SER A 165 27.68 -26.32 -11.56
N VAL A 166 26.57 -27.00 -11.87
CA VAL A 166 26.54 -28.45 -12.12
C VAL A 166 27.33 -28.81 -13.37
N ASP A 167 27.14 -28.07 -14.47
CA ASP A 167 27.88 -28.31 -15.72
C ASP A 167 29.39 -28.06 -15.53
N SER A 168 29.74 -26.98 -14.81
CA SER A 168 31.13 -26.64 -14.47
C SER A 168 31.77 -27.68 -13.55
N ALA A 169 31.02 -28.30 -12.63
CA ALA A 169 31.50 -29.38 -11.79
C ALA A 169 31.89 -30.63 -12.60
N ASN A 170 31.06 -31.01 -13.57
CA ASN A 170 31.37 -32.12 -14.46
C ASN A 170 32.64 -31.83 -15.30
N LEU A 171 32.77 -30.61 -15.82
CA LEU A 171 33.93 -30.21 -16.61
C LEU A 171 35.20 -30.11 -15.76
N ARG A 172 35.08 -29.62 -14.52
CA ARG A 172 36.16 -29.62 -13.53
C ARG A 172 36.67 -31.02 -13.27
N ASP A 173 35.80 -32.00 -13.02
CA ASP A 173 36.24 -33.36 -12.70
C ASP A 173 37.03 -34.00 -13.85
N LEU A 174 36.59 -33.77 -15.09
CA LEU A 174 37.32 -34.18 -16.29
C LEU A 174 38.69 -33.48 -16.39
N MET A 175 38.74 -32.17 -16.16
CA MET A 175 39.98 -31.41 -16.20
C MET A 175 40.95 -31.81 -15.09
N VAL A 176 40.44 -31.98 -13.86
CA VAL A 176 41.25 -32.38 -12.71
C VAL A 176 41.91 -33.71 -12.98
N ASP A 177 41.19 -34.69 -13.52
CA ASP A 177 41.74 -36.00 -13.89
C ASP A 177 42.81 -35.87 -14.99
N GLU A 178 42.53 -35.06 -16.02
CA GLU A 178 43.43 -34.82 -17.16
C GLU A 178 44.72 -34.08 -16.76
N LEU A 179 44.66 -33.21 -15.75
CA LEU A 179 45.80 -32.45 -15.21
C LEU A 179 46.61 -33.24 -14.17
N ARG A 180 46.20 -34.46 -13.77
CA ARG A 180 47.00 -35.26 -12.83
C ARG A 180 48.36 -35.60 -13.44
N MET A 181 49.41 -35.66 -12.62
CA MET A 181 50.78 -35.91 -13.11
C MET A 181 50.92 -37.18 -13.96
N ASP A 182 50.23 -38.24 -13.55
CA ASP A 182 50.22 -39.54 -14.21
C ASP A 182 49.48 -39.52 -15.55
N GLN A 183 48.53 -38.61 -15.75
CA GLN A 183 47.75 -38.49 -16.99
C GLN A 183 48.30 -37.37 -17.90
N PHE A 184 48.68 -36.24 -17.34
CA PHE A 184 49.10 -35.04 -18.07
C PHE A 184 50.39 -35.26 -18.85
N CYS A 185 51.40 -35.91 -18.26
CA CYS A 185 52.68 -36.18 -18.94
C CYS A 185 53.47 -37.33 -18.27
N ALA A 186 52.95 -38.55 -18.38
CA ALA A 186 53.48 -39.75 -17.70
C ALA A 186 54.97 -40.04 -17.98
N SER A 187 55.48 -39.66 -19.16
CA SER A 187 56.82 -40.00 -19.64
C SER A 187 57.88 -38.90 -19.48
N ALA A 188 57.53 -37.75 -18.89
CA ALA A 188 58.50 -36.69 -18.69
C ALA A 188 59.47 -37.03 -17.55
N GLY A 189 60.58 -37.70 -17.89
CA GLY A 189 61.74 -37.87 -17.02
C GLY A 189 62.50 -36.57 -16.71
N GLY A 190 61.80 -35.47 -16.43
CA GLY A 190 62.35 -34.15 -16.09
C GLY A 190 62.37 -33.11 -17.22
N GLY A 191 61.82 -33.40 -18.39
CA GLY A 191 61.87 -32.51 -19.57
C GLY A 191 60.76 -31.46 -19.70
N MET A 192 59.76 -31.46 -18.83
CA MET A 192 58.67 -30.48 -18.88
C MET A 192 59.15 -29.11 -18.34
N ASP A 193 58.73 -28.03 -19.00
CA ASP A 193 58.96 -26.67 -18.51
C ASP A 193 58.48 -26.55 -17.05
N PRO A 194 59.38 -26.19 -16.10
CA PRO A 194 59.01 -26.03 -14.69
C PRO A 194 57.81 -25.10 -14.47
N ASN A 195 57.65 -24.08 -15.32
CA ASN A 195 56.55 -23.13 -15.22
C ASN A 195 55.20 -23.78 -15.56
N ILE A 196 55.14 -24.65 -16.58
CA ILE A 196 53.92 -25.40 -16.92
C ILE A 196 53.53 -26.30 -15.75
N ASN A 197 54.50 -26.98 -15.14
CA ASN A 197 54.25 -27.85 -14.00
C ASN A 197 53.74 -27.08 -12.76
N ILE A 198 54.26 -25.88 -12.50
CA ILE A 198 53.79 -25.00 -11.42
C ILE A 198 52.36 -24.51 -11.70
N LEU A 199 52.09 -23.97 -12.89
CA LEU A 199 50.77 -23.47 -13.26
C LEU A 199 49.72 -24.58 -13.22
N ARG A 200 50.07 -25.78 -13.71
CA ARG A 200 49.22 -26.95 -13.62
C ARG A 200 48.89 -27.31 -12.18
N ASN A 201 49.88 -27.40 -11.30
CA ASN A 201 49.64 -27.72 -9.89
C ASN A 201 48.76 -26.69 -9.19
N ASN A 202 49.01 -25.40 -9.44
CA ASN A 202 48.20 -24.32 -8.88
C ASN A 202 46.77 -24.36 -9.41
N LEU A 203 46.59 -24.61 -10.71
CA LEU A 203 45.27 -24.77 -11.30
C LEU A 203 44.54 -25.99 -10.72
N THR A 204 45.19 -27.15 -10.69
CA THR A 204 44.61 -28.38 -10.11
C THR A 204 44.19 -28.16 -8.67
N GLN A 205 45.02 -27.50 -7.85
CA GLN A 205 44.66 -27.16 -6.47
C GLN A 205 43.44 -26.22 -6.42
N SER A 206 43.44 -25.16 -7.23
CA SER A 206 42.32 -24.21 -7.32
C SER A 206 41.01 -24.88 -7.77
N LEU A 207 41.09 -25.89 -8.63
CA LEU A 207 39.93 -26.68 -9.05
C LEU A 207 39.42 -27.60 -7.93
N TYR A 208 40.32 -28.26 -7.19
CA TYR A 208 39.94 -29.10 -6.04
C TYR A 208 39.26 -28.31 -4.91
N GLU A 209 39.65 -27.06 -4.69
CA GLU A 209 39.04 -26.19 -3.69
C GLU A 209 37.60 -25.77 -4.05
N ARG A 210 37.09 -26.13 -5.24
CA ARG A 210 35.79 -25.72 -5.77
C ARG A 210 34.85 -26.89 -6.04
N ASP A 211 34.48 -27.63 -4.98
CA ASP A 211 33.72 -28.89 -5.12
C ASP A 211 32.27 -28.73 -5.66
N ASP A 212 31.61 -27.60 -5.42
CA ASP A 212 30.23 -27.38 -5.89
C ASP A 212 30.01 -26.05 -6.63
N PHE A 213 31.07 -25.30 -6.93
CA PHE A 213 30.94 -24.03 -7.65
C PHE A 213 29.93 -23.04 -7.01
N GLY A 214 29.70 -23.15 -5.70
CA GLY A 214 28.72 -22.34 -4.98
C GLY A 214 27.26 -22.72 -5.25
N GLY A 215 26.97 -23.89 -5.82
CA GLY A 215 25.60 -24.36 -6.08
C GLY A 215 24.69 -24.29 -4.86
N ASP A 216 25.11 -24.89 -3.74
CA ASP A 216 24.38 -24.86 -2.46
C ASP A 216 24.13 -23.45 -1.94
N MET A 217 25.11 -22.55 -2.13
CA MET A 217 24.97 -21.13 -1.77
C MET A 217 23.85 -20.50 -2.60
N PHE A 218 23.91 -20.62 -3.93
CA PHE A 218 22.90 -20.03 -4.83
C PHE A 218 21.51 -20.67 -4.68
N ILE A 219 21.42 -21.95 -4.34
CA ILE A 219 20.15 -22.61 -3.97
C ILE A 219 19.55 -21.91 -2.76
N ALA A 220 20.34 -21.69 -1.71
CA ALA A 220 19.87 -21.02 -0.52
C ALA A 220 19.56 -19.53 -0.77
N THR A 221 20.37 -18.79 -1.54
CA THR A 221 20.06 -17.41 -1.96
C THR A 221 18.72 -17.35 -2.69
N ARG A 222 18.48 -18.29 -3.60
CA ARG A 222 17.24 -18.36 -4.38
C ARG A 222 16.04 -18.60 -3.48
N MET A 223 16.09 -19.65 -2.67
CA MET A 223 14.96 -20.09 -1.86
C MET A 223 14.68 -19.12 -0.71
N ASP A 224 15.71 -18.67 0.00
CA ASP A 224 15.54 -17.89 1.22
C ASP A 224 15.32 -16.40 0.95
N ILE A 225 15.76 -15.87 -0.20
CA ILE A 225 15.67 -14.44 -0.53
C ILE A 225 14.77 -14.21 -1.73
N PHE A 226 15.12 -14.70 -2.92
CA PHE A 226 14.42 -14.29 -4.14
C PHE A 226 13.01 -14.87 -4.28
N ASP A 227 12.80 -16.13 -3.89
CA ASP A 227 11.47 -16.75 -3.88
C ASP A 227 10.55 -16.06 -2.85
N GLU A 228 11.07 -15.68 -1.68
CA GLU A 228 10.32 -14.92 -0.66
C GLU A 228 10.03 -13.48 -1.10
N VAL A 229 11.02 -12.76 -1.63
CA VAL A 229 10.83 -11.40 -2.19
C VAL A 229 9.79 -11.41 -3.30
N GLN A 230 9.83 -12.39 -4.20
CA GLN A 230 8.81 -12.56 -5.23
C GLN A 230 7.44 -12.85 -4.62
N SER A 231 7.36 -13.76 -3.65
CA SER A 231 6.11 -14.12 -2.97
C SER A 231 5.48 -12.88 -2.33
N TYR A 232 6.22 -12.16 -1.48
CA TYR A 232 5.76 -10.93 -0.85
C TYR A 232 5.41 -9.84 -1.86
N GLY A 233 6.23 -9.66 -2.91
CA GLY A 233 5.94 -8.72 -4.00
C GLY A 233 4.59 -9.01 -4.67
N SER A 234 4.34 -10.27 -5.01
CA SER A 234 3.08 -10.69 -5.66
C SER A 234 1.85 -10.58 -4.73
N GLU A 235 2.02 -10.84 -3.43
CA GLU A 235 0.98 -10.67 -2.42
C GLU A 235 0.65 -9.19 -2.21
N MET A 236 1.68 -8.33 -2.12
CA MET A 236 1.52 -6.88 -2.06
C MET A 236 0.85 -6.35 -3.33
N GLU A 237 1.27 -6.79 -4.51
CA GLU A 237 0.69 -6.37 -5.79
C GLU A 237 -0.81 -6.75 -5.85
N SER A 238 -1.13 -7.97 -5.42
CA SER A 238 -2.50 -8.47 -5.33
C SER A 238 -3.33 -7.66 -4.32
N ALA A 239 -2.77 -7.33 -3.16
CA ALA A 239 -3.42 -6.52 -2.15
C ALA A 239 -3.69 -5.09 -2.67
N VAL A 240 -2.70 -4.44 -3.27
CA VAL A 240 -2.85 -3.09 -3.84
C VAL A 240 -3.87 -3.09 -4.97
N LYS A 241 -3.87 -4.09 -5.86
CA LYS A 241 -4.89 -4.22 -6.92
C LYS A 241 -6.30 -4.49 -6.38
N ALA A 242 -6.41 -5.27 -5.30
CA ALA A 242 -7.70 -5.65 -4.70
C ALA A 242 -8.34 -4.48 -3.95
N TYR A 243 -7.54 -3.75 -3.16
CA TYR A 243 -8.00 -2.65 -2.32
C TYR A 243 -7.82 -1.26 -2.95
N GLY A 244 -7.17 -1.20 -4.11
CA GLY A 244 -6.93 0.02 -4.88
C GLY A 244 -8.22 0.77 -5.24
N ILE A 245 -8.16 2.09 -5.15
CA ILE A 245 -9.31 2.96 -5.38
C ILE A 245 -9.57 3.08 -6.88
N LYS A 246 -10.60 2.37 -7.36
CA LYS A 246 -11.01 2.46 -8.76
C LYS A 246 -11.63 3.83 -9.04
N THR A 247 -11.24 4.43 -10.17
CA THR A 247 -11.73 5.74 -10.63
C THR A 247 -13.26 5.86 -10.62
N TRP A 248 -14.00 4.79 -10.94
CA TRP A 248 -15.46 4.83 -10.95
C TRP A 248 -16.09 4.98 -9.56
N TYR A 249 -15.43 4.54 -8.48
CA TYR A 249 -15.90 4.78 -7.10
C TYR A 249 -15.96 6.28 -6.81
N LEU A 250 -14.96 7.03 -7.28
CA LEU A 250 -14.87 8.49 -7.08
C LEU A 250 -15.98 9.21 -7.84
N TRP A 251 -16.19 8.83 -9.10
CA TRP A 251 -17.31 9.34 -9.89
C TRP A 251 -18.66 9.04 -9.25
N PHE A 252 -18.83 7.85 -8.68
CA PHE A 252 -20.07 7.48 -8.00
C PHE A 252 -20.33 8.37 -6.76
N ILE A 253 -19.32 8.57 -5.90
CA ILE A 253 -19.44 9.44 -4.71
C ILE A 253 -19.74 10.87 -5.14
N CYS A 254 -18.96 11.43 -6.07
CA CYS A 254 -19.12 12.80 -6.56
C CYS A 254 -20.48 13.02 -7.21
N ALA A 255 -20.87 12.15 -8.14
CA ALA A 255 -22.13 12.30 -8.87
C ALA A 255 -23.34 12.16 -7.93
N SER A 256 -23.30 11.23 -6.98
CA SER A 256 -24.41 10.98 -6.06
C SER A 256 -24.62 12.16 -5.10
N PHE A 257 -23.59 12.59 -4.38
CA PHE A 257 -23.74 13.70 -3.43
C PHE A 257 -24.03 15.02 -4.13
N THR A 258 -23.37 15.31 -5.26
CA THR A 258 -23.59 16.57 -5.98
C THR A 258 -24.98 16.64 -6.60
N SER A 259 -25.46 15.57 -7.24
CA SER A 259 -26.80 15.56 -7.85
C SER A 259 -27.90 15.69 -6.81
N ILE A 260 -27.83 14.95 -5.69
CA ILE A 260 -28.82 15.01 -4.61
C ILE A 260 -28.85 16.41 -3.99
N ALA A 261 -27.68 16.96 -3.62
CA ALA A 261 -27.58 18.30 -3.06
C ALA A 261 -28.10 19.37 -4.02
N PHE A 262 -27.83 19.22 -5.32
CA PHE A 262 -28.35 20.12 -6.36
C PHE A 262 -29.88 20.11 -6.42
N PHE A 263 -30.52 18.94 -6.53
CA PHE A 263 -31.99 18.86 -6.60
C PHE A 263 -32.67 19.36 -5.32
N MET A 264 -32.10 19.06 -4.15
CA MET A 264 -32.61 19.59 -2.88
C MET A 264 -32.43 21.12 -2.77
N MET A 265 -31.32 21.65 -3.28
CA MET A 265 -31.07 23.09 -3.37
C MET A 265 -32.12 23.77 -4.27
N VAL A 266 -32.39 23.20 -5.46
CA VAL A 266 -33.43 23.71 -6.37
C VAL A 266 -34.80 23.70 -5.69
N GLY A 267 -35.18 22.60 -5.02
CA GLY A 267 -36.45 22.53 -4.28
C GLY A 267 -36.57 23.61 -3.19
N THR A 268 -35.48 23.90 -2.50
CA THR A 268 -35.44 24.96 -1.48
C THR A 268 -35.52 26.36 -2.11
N MET A 269 -34.84 26.60 -3.24
CA MET A 269 -34.90 27.87 -3.97
C MET A 269 -36.30 28.13 -4.55
N CYS A 270 -36.92 27.11 -5.17
CA CYS A 270 -38.30 27.20 -5.67
C CYS A 270 -39.26 27.57 -4.54
N THR A 271 -39.15 26.94 -3.37
CA THR A 271 -40.01 27.23 -2.21
C THR A 271 -39.69 28.59 -1.55
N SER A 272 -38.51 29.16 -1.81
CA SER A 272 -38.08 30.46 -1.28
C SER A 272 -38.56 31.64 -2.12
N PHE A 273 -38.53 31.51 -3.45
CA PHE A 273 -38.83 32.60 -4.37
C PHE A 273 -40.14 32.41 -5.14
N TRP A 274 -40.65 31.18 -5.25
CA TRP A 274 -41.80 30.81 -6.06
C TRP A 274 -42.82 30.02 -5.24
N LYS A 275 -43.93 29.63 -5.88
CA LYS A 275 -44.85 28.66 -5.29
C LYS A 275 -44.17 27.28 -5.26
N PRO A 276 -44.30 26.52 -4.16
CA PRO A 276 -43.75 25.17 -4.08
C PRO A 276 -44.36 24.29 -5.16
N MET A 277 -43.51 23.56 -5.88
CA MET A 277 -43.96 22.56 -6.86
C MET A 277 -44.19 21.24 -6.13
N GLU A 278 -45.44 20.81 -6.02
CA GLU A 278 -45.83 19.59 -5.30
C GLU A 278 -45.04 18.35 -5.77
N SER A 279 -44.80 18.24 -7.08
CA SER A 279 -44.03 17.15 -7.69
C SER A 279 -42.57 17.11 -7.18
N LEU A 280 -41.91 18.26 -7.10
CA LEU A 280 -40.53 18.36 -6.62
C LEU A 280 -40.43 18.11 -5.11
N THR A 281 -41.39 18.60 -4.34
CA THR A 281 -41.48 18.32 -2.90
C THR A 281 -41.72 16.83 -2.63
N CYS A 282 -42.60 16.20 -3.41
CA CYS A 282 -42.83 14.76 -3.36
C CYS A 282 -41.55 13.99 -3.72
N PHE A 283 -40.88 14.36 -4.81
CA PHE A 283 -39.64 13.73 -5.26
C PHE A 283 -38.51 13.82 -4.21
N ASN A 284 -38.29 15.03 -3.66
CA ASN A 284 -37.27 15.26 -2.64
C ASN A 284 -37.53 14.43 -1.37
N THR A 285 -38.79 14.29 -0.97
CA THR A 285 -39.17 13.63 0.28
C THR A 285 -39.19 12.10 0.16
N TRP A 286 -39.76 11.57 -0.94
CA TRP A 286 -39.99 10.13 -1.10
C TRP A 286 -38.85 9.40 -1.79
N PHE A 287 -38.02 10.08 -2.58
CA PHE A 287 -36.92 9.46 -3.32
C PHE A 287 -35.55 9.95 -2.87
N LEU A 288 -35.29 11.26 -2.94
CA LEU A 288 -33.93 11.77 -2.65
C LEU A 288 -33.55 11.66 -1.18
N LEU A 289 -34.46 11.94 -0.26
CA LEU A 289 -34.17 11.86 1.18
C LEU A 289 -33.81 10.44 1.64
N PRO A 290 -34.57 9.37 1.28
CA PRO A 290 -34.15 8.00 1.58
C PRO A 290 -32.79 7.62 0.99
N ILE A 291 -32.51 8.00 -0.26
CA ILE A 291 -31.22 7.74 -0.90
C ILE A 291 -30.10 8.48 -0.16
N LEU A 292 -30.31 9.75 0.20
CA LEU A 292 -29.36 10.53 0.98
C LEU A 292 -29.06 9.87 2.34
N LEU A 293 -30.07 9.33 3.04
CA LEU A 293 -29.87 8.64 4.32
C LEU A 293 -29.01 7.37 4.17
N VAL A 294 -29.20 6.60 3.10
CA VAL A 294 -28.37 5.42 2.81
C VAL A 294 -26.93 5.84 2.51
N LEU A 295 -26.74 6.81 1.61
CA LEU A 295 -25.41 7.32 1.26
C LEU A 295 -24.69 7.93 2.46
N LEU A 296 -25.42 8.60 3.33
CA LEU A 296 -24.89 9.20 4.55
C LEU A 296 -24.42 8.14 5.55
N THR A 297 -25.18 7.05 5.69
CA THR A 297 -24.79 5.92 6.53
C THR A 297 -23.52 5.25 6.00
N LEU A 298 -23.45 5.05 4.67
CA LEU A 298 -22.25 4.54 4.01
C LEU A 298 -21.06 5.48 4.20
N ALA A 299 -21.26 6.79 4.02
CA ALA A 299 -20.21 7.79 4.20
C ALA A 299 -19.65 7.78 5.63
N TRP A 300 -20.50 7.80 6.66
CA TRP A 300 -20.06 7.68 8.06
C TRP A 300 -19.31 6.38 8.34
N SER A 301 -19.80 5.25 7.81
CA SER A 301 -19.10 3.97 7.95
C SER A 301 -17.70 3.99 7.31
N LEU A 302 -17.58 4.61 6.13
CA LEU A 302 -16.33 4.73 5.41
C LEU A 302 -15.36 5.68 6.12
N VAL A 303 -15.82 6.85 6.61
CA VAL A 303 -14.99 7.75 7.44
C VAL A 303 -14.47 7.01 8.67
N SER A 304 -15.32 6.26 9.38
CA SER A 304 -14.91 5.51 10.57
C SER A 304 -13.81 4.49 10.27
N VAL A 305 -13.94 3.71 9.19
CA VAL A 305 -12.93 2.71 8.80
C VAL A 305 -11.65 3.38 8.31
N MET A 306 -11.76 4.41 7.46
CA MET A 306 -10.60 5.14 6.96
C MET A 306 -9.84 5.83 8.10
N ALA A 307 -10.53 6.43 9.07
CA ALA A 307 -9.88 7.05 10.21
C ALA A 307 -9.03 6.06 11.03
N VAL A 308 -9.49 4.81 11.18
CA VAL A 308 -8.66 3.74 11.79
C VAL A 308 -7.43 3.47 10.94
N GLY A 309 -7.60 3.34 9.61
CA GLY A 309 -6.49 3.15 8.68
C GLY A 309 -5.44 4.27 8.71
N VAL A 310 -5.87 5.54 8.78
CA VAL A 310 -4.96 6.69 8.88
C VAL A 310 -4.17 6.65 10.18
N VAL A 311 -4.80 6.26 11.30
CA VAL A 311 -4.12 6.11 12.58
C VAL A 311 -3.10 4.96 12.53
N MET A 312 -3.47 3.81 11.96
CA MET A 312 -2.54 2.68 11.79
C MET A 312 -1.34 3.04 10.91
N ASN A 313 -1.58 3.76 9.81
CA ASN A 313 -0.52 4.21 8.92
C ASN A 313 0.37 5.27 9.60
N ALA A 314 -0.21 6.18 10.38
CA ALA A 314 0.57 7.12 11.18
C ALA A 314 1.43 6.42 12.24
N ASP A 315 0.93 5.33 12.84
CA ASP A 315 1.71 4.52 13.78
C ASP A 315 2.91 3.88 13.12
N PHE A 316 2.66 3.21 11.99
CA PHE A 316 3.71 2.63 11.15
C PHE A 316 4.81 3.64 10.87
N CYS A 317 4.43 4.84 10.44
CA CYS A 317 5.34 5.90 10.04
C CYS A 317 5.96 6.68 11.21
N SER A 318 5.53 6.42 12.44
CA SER A 318 6.04 7.09 13.65
C SER A 318 7.08 6.27 14.41
N GLY A 319 7.35 5.02 13.99
CA GLY A 319 8.44 4.19 14.51
C GLY A 319 8.16 3.48 15.84
N GLY A 320 6.90 3.25 16.18
CA GLY A 320 6.52 2.44 17.34
C GLY A 320 7.16 2.91 18.65
N SER A 321 7.88 2.00 19.32
CA SER A 321 8.58 2.29 20.58
C SER A 321 10.02 2.82 20.40
N GLY A 322 10.54 2.75 19.18
CA GLY A 322 11.92 3.04 18.81
C GLY A 322 12.19 4.48 18.35
N ALA A 323 13.32 4.67 17.67
CA ALA A 323 13.65 5.93 16.98
C ALA A 323 12.54 6.21 15.96
N GLY A 324 11.95 7.41 15.96
CA GLY A 324 10.66 7.69 15.31
C GLY A 324 10.66 7.67 13.77
N SER A 325 11.04 6.54 13.16
CA SER A 325 11.05 6.26 11.74
C SER A 325 10.34 4.93 11.45
N PRO A 326 9.74 4.75 10.26
CA PRO A 326 9.10 3.50 9.87
C PRO A 326 10.06 2.30 9.89
N ASP A 327 11.36 2.52 9.78
CA ASP A 327 12.40 1.48 9.86
C ASP A 327 12.29 0.70 11.17
N ALA A 328 12.17 1.41 12.29
CA ALA A 328 12.01 0.77 13.60
C ALA A 328 10.78 -0.14 13.63
N THR A 329 9.66 0.32 13.05
CA THR A 329 8.44 -0.50 12.98
C THR A 329 8.60 -1.71 12.05
N VAL A 330 9.27 -1.56 10.90
CA VAL A 330 9.54 -2.69 9.99
C VAL A 330 10.41 -3.74 10.69
N LEU A 331 11.48 -3.31 11.36
CA LEU A 331 12.37 -4.23 12.08
C LEU A 331 11.67 -4.91 13.27
N GLU A 332 10.88 -4.17 14.05
CA GLU A 332 10.06 -4.75 15.12
C GLU A 332 9.02 -5.74 14.56
N MET A 333 8.41 -5.45 13.40
CA MET A 333 7.49 -6.38 12.73
C MET A 333 8.19 -7.67 12.30
N VAL A 334 9.39 -7.58 11.73
CA VAL A 334 10.19 -8.74 11.36
C VAL A 334 10.55 -9.56 12.60
N GLU A 335 10.94 -8.91 13.69
CA GLU A 335 11.28 -9.57 14.96
C GLU A 335 10.06 -10.27 15.60
N GLN A 336 8.87 -9.68 15.52
CA GLN A 336 7.62 -10.29 16.02
C GLN A 336 7.09 -11.38 15.09
N SER A 337 7.48 -11.37 13.81
CA SER A 337 7.03 -12.34 12.81
C SER A 337 7.76 -13.69 12.93
N SER A 338 7.24 -14.71 12.24
CA SER A 338 7.93 -15.99 12.10
C SER A 338 9.11 -15.96 11.12
N ILE A 339 9.38 -14.84 10.45
CA ILE A 339 10.44 -14.71 9.42
C ILE A 339 11.80 -15.07 10.01
N LYS A 340 12.13 -14.54 11.19
CA LYS A 340 13.39 -14.84 11.88
C LYS A 340 13.62 -16.33 12.15
N ALA A 341 12.54 -17.08 12.40
CA ALA A 341 12.61 -18.51 12.67
C ALA A 341 12.59 -19.37 11.39
N GLN A 342 11.97 -18.87 10.32
CA GLN A 342 11.79 -19.61 9.06
C GLN A 342 12.96 -19.37 8.09
N THR A 343 13.39 -18.11 7.96
CA THR A 343 14.34 -17.63 6.94
C THR A 343 15.34 -16.65 7.57
N PRO A 344 16.33 -17.14 8.35
CA PRO A 344 17.28 -16.27 9.05
C PRO A 344 18.15 -15.42 8.10
N ARG A 345 18.36 -15.87 6.87
CA ARG A 345 19.09 -15.08 5.84
C ARG A 345 18.28 -13.88 5.38
N LEU A 346 16.96 -14.03 5.25
CA LEU A 346 16.08 -12.92 4.90
C LEU A 346 16.00 -11.90 6.02
N ASP A 347 15.95 -12.34 7.28
CA ASP A 347 16.03 -11.47 8.46
C ASP A 347 17.30 -10.61 8.45
N GLU A 348 18.47 -11.23 8.21
CA GLU A 348 19.75 -10.52 8.08
C GLU A 348 19.73 -9.53 6.90
N ALA A 349 19.18 -9.93 5.76
CA ALA A 349 19.07 -9.08 4.58
C ALA A 349 18.17 -7.85 4.82
N ILE A 350 17.02 -8.05 5.47
CA ILE A 350 16.09 -6.96 5.80
C ILE A 350 16.76 -5.97 6.75
N HIS A 351 17.42 -6.43 7.81
CA HIS A 351 18.18 -5.56 8.70
C HIS A 351 19.23 -4.74 7.95
N TYR A 352 20.01 -5.38 7.06
CA TYR A 352 21.00 -4.69 6.26
C TYR A 352 20.42 -3.62 5.32
N TRP A 353 19.29 -3.91 4.66
CA TRP A 353 18.65 -2.99 3.73
C TRP A 353 17.90 -1.85 4.43
N VAL A 354 17.24 -2.14 5.56
CA VAL A 354 16.43 -1.16 6.31
C VAL A 354 17.30 -0.22 7.14
N ASP A 355 18.40 -0.69 7.72
CA ASP A 355 19.35 0.16 8.45
C ASP A 355 20.24 1.02 7.52
N GLY A 356 19.86 1.15 6.25
CA GLY A 356 20.51 2.05 5.31
C GLY A 356 21.95 1.66 4.98
N CYS A 357 22.23 0.36 4.93
CA CYS A 357 23.53 -0.20 4.56
C CYS A 357 24.65 0.09 5.57
N ASP A 358 24.35 0.27 6.86
CA ASP A 358 25.38 0.54 7.85
C ASP A 358 26.48 -0.54 7.80
N SER A 359 27.73 -0.08 7.66
CA SER A 359 28.92 -0.91 7.54
C SER A 359 29.14 -1.89 8.71
N SER A 360 28.44 -1.68 9.82
CA SER A 360 28.49 -2.54 11.00
C SER A 360 27.74 -3.87 10.79
N SER A 361 26.70 -3.89 9.94
CA SER A 361 25.96 -5.10 9.57
C SER A 361 26.55 -5.66 8.26
N THR A 362 27.38 -6.70 8.38
CA THR A 362 27.91 -7.39 7.21
C THR A 362 26.88 -8.38 6.73
N PHE A 363 26.16 -8.06 5.65
CA PHE A 363 25.30 -9.03 4.98
C PHE A 363 26.15 -10.17 4.42
N SER A 364 26.10 -11.31 5.11
CA SER A 364 26.97 -12.47 4.89
C SER A 364 26.92 -12.95 3.44
N GLU A 365 25.74 -12.96 2.83
CA GLU A 365 25.55 -13.41 1.44
C GLU A 365 26.30 -12.54 0.43
N LYS A 366 26.36 -11.22 0.62
CA LYS A 366 27.14 -10.32 -0.27
C LYS A 366 28.63 -10.62 -0.17
N VAL A 367 29.13 -10.84 1.05
CA VAL A 367 30.54 -11.20 1.27
C VAL A 367 30.85 -12.52 0.58
N LEU A 368 29.96 -13.51 0.71
CA LEU A 368 30.11 -14.82 0.08
C LEU A 368 30.14 -14.73 -1.46
N ILE A 369 29.25 -13.94 -2.08
CA ILE A 369 29.24 -13.75 -3.54
C ILE A 369 30.51 -13.02 -4.03
N GLN A 370 31.03 -12.06 -3.26
CA GLN A 370 32.27 -11.36 -3.57
C GLN A 370 33.50 -12.27 -3.48
N GLU A 371 33.59 -13.06 -2.41
CA GLU A 371 34.65 -14.06 -2.24
C GLU A 371 34.59 -15.12 -3.34
N TYR A 372 33.38 -15.58 -3.68
CA TYR A 372 33.12 -16.48 -4.80
C TYR A 372 33.67 -15.91 -6.11
N THR A 373 33.30 -14.68 -6.44
CA THR A 373 33.69 -13.99 -7.68
C THR A 373 35.20 -13.74 -7.75
N SER A 374 35.82 -13.33 -6.64
CA SER A 374 37.26 -13.09 -6.55
C SER A 374 38.06 -14.38 -6.79
N SER A 375 37.66 -15.48 -6.16
CA SER A 375 38.35 -16.75 -6.34
C SER A 375 38.08 -17.38 -7.72
N MET A 376 36.91 -17.16 -8.34
CA MET A 376 36.67 -17.57 -9.73
C MET A 376 37.58 -16.80 -10.71
N ASN A 377 37.74 -15.49 -10.54
CA ASN A 377 38.68 -14.69 -11.34
C ASN A 377 40.13 -15.20 -11.24
N THR A 378 40.54 -15.63 -10.04
CA THR A 378 41.85 -16.23 -9.84
C THR A 378 41.99 -17.53 -10.65
N THR A 379 40.96 -18.37 -10.66
CA THR A 379 40.97 -19.63 -11.42
C THR A 379 41.00 -19.39 -12.94
N VAL A 380 40.20 -18.44 -13.44
CA VAL A 380 40.22 -18.03 -14.87
C VAL A 380 41.61 -17.53 -15.27
N THR A 381 42.27 -16.76 -14.41
CA THR A 381 43.63 -16.28 -14.65
C THR A 381 44.64 -17.43 -14.75
N LEU A 382 44.50 -18.46 -13.90
CA LEU A 382 45.34 -19.66 -13.94
C LEU A 382 45.07 -20.50 -15.21
N LEU A 383 43.80 -20.68 -15.59
CA LEU A 383 43.40 -21.35 -16.84
C LEU A 383 44.06 -20.68 -18.05
N GLY A 384 43.92 -19.36 -18.19
CA GLY A 384 44.51 -18.59 -19.27
C GLY A 384 46.04 -18.59 -19.26
N SER A 385 46.65 -18.58 -18.07
CA SER A 385 48.11 -18.65 -17.91
C SER A 385 48.67 -20.01 -18.34
N LEU A 386 48.01 -21.10 -17.96
CA LEU A 386 48.40 -22.46 -18.36
C LEU A 386 48.22 -22.65 -19.87
N ALA A 387 47.07 -22.26 -20.41
CA ALA A 387 46.79 -22.25 -21.85
C ALA A 387 47.88 -21.51 -22.63
N SER A 388 48.21 -20.29 -22.22
CA SER A 388 49.26 -19.48 -22.85
C SER A 388 50.66 -20.09 -22.71
N ALA A 389 50.94 -20.80 -21.62
CA ALA A 389 52.21 -21.53 -21.45
C ALA A 389 52.28 -22.74 -22.40
N MET A 390 51.17 -23.47 -22.57
CA MET A 390 51.09 -24.58 -23.53
C MET A 390 51.28 -24.11 -24.98
N ASP A 391 50.63 -23.00 -25.34
CA ASP A 391 50.73 -22.42 -26.68
C ASP A 391 52.17 -21.95 -26.99
N ARG A 392 52.86 -21.34 -26.01
CA ARG A 392 54.26 -20.92 -26.14
C ARG A 392 55.24 -22.09 -26.26
N ALA A 393 55.01 -23.17 -25.51
CA ALA A 393 55.82 -24.38 -25.61
C ALA A 393 55.61 -25.12 -26.95
N GLY A 394 54.43 -24.93 -27.56
CA GLY A 394 53.99 -25.59 -28.77
C GLY A 394 53.36 -26.95 -28.47
N LEU A 395 52.09 -27.15 -28.85
CA LEU A 395 51.35 -28.38 -28.56
C LEU A 395 52.03 -29.65 -29.13
N SER A 396 52.65 -29.54 -30.31
CA SER A 396 53.40 -30.64 -30.93
C SER A 396 54.65 -31.03 -30.13
N ASN A 397 55.37 -30.03 -29.62
CA ASN A 397 56.58 -30.22 -28.82
C ASN A 397 56.24 -30.79 -27.43
N LEU A 398 55.14 -30.31 -26.83
CA LEU A 398 54.58 -30.91 -25.62
C LEU A 398 54.18 -32.36 -25.84
N SER A 399 53.48 -32.65 -26.94
CA SER A 399 53.10 -34.02 -27.33
C SER A 399 54.34 -34.92 -27.44
N GLU A 400 55.38 -34.48 -28.16
CA GLU A 400 56.63 -35.25 -28.31
C GLU A 400 57.33 -35.49 -26.97
N THR A 401 57.41 -34.46 -26.13
CA THR A 401 58.02 -34.54 -24.79
C THR A 401 57.24 -35.47 -23.84
N CYS A 402 55.92 -35.51 -24.00
CA CYS A 402 55.00 -36.30 -23.17
C CYS A 402 54.57 -37.63 -23.81
N GLY A 403 55.38 -38.19 -24.70
CA GLY A 403 55.18 -39.56 -25.19
C GLY A 403 54.05 -39.71 -26.20
N GLY A 404 53.74 -38.65 -26.95
CA GLY A 404 52.73 -38.63 -28.02
C GLY A 404 51.31 -38.29 -27.57
N LYS A 405 51.13 -37.72 -26.37
CA LYS A 405 49.81 -37.28 -25.88
C LYS A 405 49.28 -36.10 -26.69
N ASP A 406 48.03 -36.18 -27.14
CA ASP A 406 47.36 -35.07 -27.81
C ASP A 406 46.85 -34.03 -26.80
N PHE A 407 47.50 -32.87 -26.77
CA PHE A 407 47.11 -31.74 -25.92
C PHE A 407 46.05 -30.83 -26.54
N THR A 408 45.59 -31.11 -27.77
CA THR A 408 44.57 -30.30 -28.45
C THR A 408 43.25 -30.32 -27.66
N ALA A 409 42.86 -31.50 -27.16
CA ALA A 409 41.66 -31.65 -26.34
C ALA A 409 41.82 -30.92 -24.98
N THR A 410 42.94 -31.10 -24.29
CA THR A 410 43.22 -30.40 -23.02
C THR A 410 43.16 -28.89 -23.21
N ARG A 411 43.77 -28.36 -24.28
CA ARG A 411 43.74 -26.93 -24.62
C ARG A 411 42.32 -26.43 -24.86
N ALA A 412 41.50 -27.20 -25.58
CA ALA A 412 40.10 -26.87 -25.85
C ALA A 412 39.26 -26.88 -24.56
N TYR A 413 39.48 -27.84 -23.66
CA TYR A 413 38.80 -27.86 -22.36
C TYR A 413 39.20 -26.67 -21.47
N LEU A 414 40.47 -26.22 -21.51
CA LEU A 414 40.90 -25.03 -20.78
C LEU A 414 40.16 -23.77 -21.28
N ASP A 415 39.95 -23.64 -22.59
CA ASP A 415 39.17 -22.53 -23.16
C ASP A 415 37.69 -22.62 -22.76
N LEU A 416 37.08 -23.81 -22.86
CA LEU A 416 35.68 -24.02 -22.49
C LEU A 416 35.44 -23.70 -21.01
N MET A 417 36.29 -24.21 -20.11
CA MET A 417 36.21 -23.87 -18.69
C MET A 417 36.37 -22.38 -18.43
N ALA A 418 37.31 -21.73 -19.11
CA ALA A 418 37.50 -20.29 -18.94
C ALA A 418 36.25 -19.52 -19.38
N GLN A 419 35.56 -19.97 -20.43
CA GLN A 419 34.29 -19.40 -20.87
C GLN A 419 33.18 -19.59 -19.81
N ASP A 420 32.96 -20.82 -19.35
CA ASP A 420 31.92 -21.14 -18.37
C ASP A 420 32.13 -20.37 -17.05
N TYR A 421 33.37 -20.25 -16.59
CA TYR A 421 33.70 -19.50 -15.38
C TYR A 421 33.48 -18.00 -15.55
N ASN A 422 33.77 -17.44 -16.73
CA ASN A 422 33.47 -16.03 -17.00
C ASN A 422 31.95 -15.77 -17.01
N GLU A 423 31.16 -16.73 -17.49
CA GLU A 423 29.70 -16.65 -17.42
C GLU A 423 29.20 -16.73 -15.97
N LEU A 424 29.72 -17.68 -15.17
CA LEU A 424 29.45 -17.77 -13.74
C LEU A 424 29.81 -16.47 -12.99
N ILE A 425 30.99 -15.89 -13.27
CA ILE A 425 31.41 -14.59 -12.70
C ILE A 425 30.44 -13.47 -13.08
N THR A 426 30.03 -13.42 -14.35
CA THR A 426 29.13 -12.39 -14.86
C THR A 426 27.77 -12.49 -14.18
N ASN A 427 27.17 -13.67 -14.13
CA ASN A 427 25.86 -13.90 -13.51
C ASN A 427 25.91 -13.68 -11.98
N ALA A 428 27.00 -14.09 -11.31
CA ALA A 428 27.19 -13.82 -9.89
C ALA A 428 27.33 -12.32 -9.60
N THR A 429 28.05 -11.58 -10.45
CA THR A 429 28.18 -10.11 -10.33
C THR A 429 26.84 -9.40 -10.54
N VAL A 430 26.01 -9.87 -11.48
CA VAL A 430 24.65 -9.35 -11.68
C VAL A 430 23.79 -9.65 -10.44
N THR A 431 23.87 -10.85 -9.88
CA THR A 431 23.15 -11.24 -8.66
C THR A 431 23.59 -10.39 -7.46
N GLU A 432 24.89 -10.13 -7.31
CA GLU A 432 25.44 -9.21 -6.30
C GLU A 432 24.86 -7.80 -6.46
N LYS A 433 24.71 -7.33 -7.71
CA LYS A 433 24.14 -6.02 -7.99
C LYS A 433 22.64 -5.97 -7.66
N LEU A 434 21.89 -7.03 -7.92
CA LEU A 434 20.47 -7.11 -7.56
C LEU A 434 20.28 -7.04 -6.03
N LEU A 435 21.12 -7.75 -5.28
CA LEU A 435 21.15 -7.73 -3.81
C LEU A 435 21.88 -6.52 -3.21
N SER A 436 22.40 -5.63 -4.06
CA SER A 436 23.12 -4.46 -3.58
C SER A 436 22.20 -3.56 -2.78
N CYS A 437 22.73 -3.03 -1.69
CA CYS A 437 21.93 -2.24 -0.78
C CYS A 437 21.34 -1.00 -1.45
N GLU A 438 22.10 -0.32 -2.32
CA GLU A 438 21.60 0.81 -3.12
C GLU A 438 20.34 0.45 -3.93
N ASN A 439 20.31 -0.74 -4.55
CA ASN A 439 19.18 -1.18 -5.35
C ASN A 439 17.95 -1.48 -4.49
N ILE A 440 18.12 -2.24 -3.40
CA ILE A 440 16.99 -2.66 -2.54
C ILE A 440 16.52 -1.54 -1.62
N ASN A 441 17.46 -0.81 -0.98
CA ASN A 441 17.14 0.30 -0.09
C ASN A 441 16.45 1.43 -0.85
N SER A 442 16.83 1.73 -2.10
CA SER A 442 16.09 2.73 -2.90
C SER A 442 14.65 2.30 -3.16
N ILE A 443 14.40 1.04 -3.51
CA ILE A 443 13.03 0.54 -3.69
C ILE A 443 12.27 0.58 -2.36
N TYR A 444 12.92 0.21 -1.26
CA TYR A 444 12.36 0.28 0.09
C TYR A 444 12.00 1.71 0.48
N SER A 445 12.90 2.69 0.30
CA SER A 445 12.64 4.08 0.64
C SER A 445 11.52 4.67 -0.21
N ASP A 446 11.47 4.33 -1.50
CA ASP A 446 10.40 4.78 -2.39
C ASP A 446 9.04 4.23 -1.90
N ILE A 447 8.97 2.94 -1.54
CA ILE A 447 7.75 2.33 -1.01
C ILE A 447 7.37 2.91 0.36
N VAL A 448 8.31 2.92 1.30
CA VAL A 448 8.04 3.15 2.71
C VAL A 448 8.06 4.64 3.05
N TYR A 449 9.09 5.38 2.67
CA TYR A 449 9.24 6.79 3.04
C TYR A 449 8.35 7.68 2.19
N ASP A 450 8.41 7.50 0.88
CA ASP A 450 7.73 8.38 -0.06
C ASP A 450 6.25 8.01 -0.18
N GLU A 451 5.94 6.77 -0.55
CA GLU A 451 4.53 6.41 -0.78
C GLU A 451 3.75 6.14 0.52
N LEU A 452 4.22 5.23 1.39
CA LEU A 452 3.48 4.84 2.61
C LEU A 452 3.50 5.89 3.71
N CYS A 453 4.57 6.69 3.84
CA CYS A 453 4.74 7.61 4.97
C CYS A 453 4.73 9.10 4.62
N THR A 454 4.74 9.46 3.34
CA THR A 454 4.57 10.86 2.92
C THR A 454 3.24 11.05 2.19
N GLU A 455 3.03 10.36 1.08
CA GLU A 455 1.89 10.58 0.17
C GLU A 455 0.57 10.02 0.71
N ILE A 456 0.56 8.75 1.16
CA ILE A 456 -0.65 8.09 1.67
C ILE A 456 -1.23 8.77 2.92
N PRO A 457 -0.45 9.13 3.97
CA PRO A 457 -0.99 9.77 5.16
C PRO A 457 -1.60 11.13 4.84
N GLU A 458 -0.98 11.93 3.98
CA GLU A 458 -1.52 13.22 3.55
C GLU A 458 -2.84 13.03 2.76
N ALA A 459 -2.81 12.17 1.73
CA ALA A 459 -3.98 11.91 0.90
C ALA A 459 -5.15 11.35 1.71
N SER A 460 -4.88 10.41 2.62
CA SER A 460 -5.89 9.79 3.46
C SER A 460 -6.44 10.74 4.52
N ALA A 461 -5.61 11.61 5.10
CA ALA A 461 -6.05 12.68 6.00
C ALA A 461 -7.03 13.63 5.31
N TRP A 462 -6.71 14.09 4.09
CA TRP A 462 -7.61 14.92 3.30
C TRP A 462 -8.89 14.19 2.91
N ALA A 463 -8.81 12.91 2.52
CA ALA A 463 -9.99 12.11 2.19
C ALA A 463 -10.94 11.97 3.40
N VAL A 464 -10.40 11.65 4.58
CA VAL A 464 -11.17 11.59 5.83
C VAL A 464 -11.77 12.94 6.18
N GLY A 465 -11.00 14.03 6.10
CA GLY A 465 -11.46 15.38 6.39
C GLY A 465 -12.61 15.82 5.48
N MET A 466 -12.49 15.59 4.17
CA MET A 466 -13.51 15.94 3.19
C MET A 466 -14.77 15.09 3.35
N LEU A 467 -14.62 13.78 3.56
CA LEU A 467 -15.76 12.87 3.74
C LEU A 467 -16.47 13.14 5.07
N LEU A 468 -15.75 13.51 6.13
CA LEU A 468 -16.33 13.96 7.40
C LEU A 468 -17.09 15.27 7.23
N ALA A 469 -16.56 16.24 6.46
CA ALA A 469 -17.26 17.48 6.16
C ALA A 469 -18.55 17.21 5.36
N ILE A 470 -18.49 16.40 4.30
CA ILE A 470 -19.67 15.97 3.52
C ILE A 470 -20.71 15.34 4.45
N SER A 471 -20.28 14.40 5.30
CA SER A 471 -21.16 13.67 6.23
C SER A 471 -21.81 14.62 7.24
N PHE A 472 -21.04 15.54 7.82
CA PHE A 472 -21.55 16.51 8.79
C PHE A 472 -22.58 17.47 8.17
N PHE A 473 -22.28 18.06 7.01
CA PHE A 473 -23.22 18.98 6.34
C PHE A 473 -24.43 18.26 5.73
N ALA A 474 -24.28 17.02 5.30
CA ALA A 474 -25.41 16.18 4.89
C ALA A 474 -26.34 15.84 6.07
N MET A 475 -25.80 15.59 7.28
CA MET A 475 -26.62 15.45 8.49
C MET A 475 -27.42 16.74 8.77
N TRP A 476 -26.82 17.90 8.57
CA TRP A 476 -27.54 19.18 8.66
C TRP A 476 -28.63 19.32 7.60
N MET A 477 -28.40 18.88 6.36
CA MET A 477 -29.44 18.84 5.33
C MET A 477 -30.63 17.96 5.77
N VAL A 478 -30.38 16.77 6.32
CA VAL A 478 -31.45 15.90 6.85
C VAL A 478 -32.18 16.54 8.04
N THR A 479 -31.43 17.21 8.92
CA THR A 479 -31.99 17.91 10.10
C THR A 479 -32.89 19.06 9.68
N LEU A 480 -32.50 19.80 8.64
CA LEU A 480 -33.19 20.99 8.14
C LEU A 480 -34.08 20.69 6.94
N ARG A 481 -34.53 19.43 6.79
CA ARG A 481 -35.39 19.00 5.67
C ARG A 481 -36.71 19.77 5.56
N SER A 482 -37.13 20.47 6.61
CA SER A 482 -38.28 21.38 6.57
C SER A 482 -38.06 22.60 5.67
N ALA A 483 -36.81 22.92 5.29
CA ALA A 483 -36.45 24.09 4.49
C ALA A 483 -37.11 24.11 3.10
N TRP A 484 -37.24 22.96 2.45
CA TRP A 484 -37.87 22.83 1.12
C TRP A 484 -39.38 22.57 1.18
N LEU A 485 -39.97 22.56 2.39
CA LEU A 485 -41.41 22.44 2.57
C LEU A 485 -42.06 23.83 2.63
N GLU A 486 -43.33 23.87 2.24
CA GLU A 486 -44.14 25.07 2.33
C GLU A 486 -44.31 25.53 3.78
N THR A 487 -44.35 26.86 3.99
CA THR A 487 -44.66 27.44 5.30
C THR A 487 -46.17 27.58 5.45
N ILE A 488 -46.76 26.96 6.48
CA ILE A 488 -48.19 27.11 6.77
C ILE A 488 -48.41 28.45 7.49
N ASP A 489 -49.28 29.28 6.92
CA ASP A 489 -49.82 30.46 7.59
C ASP A 489 -50.97 30.00 8.50
N ASN A 490 -50.79 30.11 9.82
CA ASN A 490 -51.76 29.65 10.83
C ASN A 490 -53.14 30.37 10.75
N GLY A 491 -53.35 31.33 9.84
CA GLY A 491 -54.60 32.08 9.68
C GLY A 491 -55.66 31.41 8.81
N GLU A 492 -55.32 30.41 8.01
CA GLU A 492 -56.28 29.66 7.19
C GLU A 492 -56.56 28.29 7.81
N ILE A 493 -57.20 28.28 8.98
CA ILE A 493 -58.00 27.10 9.35
C ILE A 493 -59.23 27.14 8.44
N VAL A 494 -59.12 26.54 7.26
CA VAL A 494 -60.31 26.11 6.51
C VAL A 494 -60.94 25.02 7.36
N ILE A 495 -61.83 25.43 8.28
CA ILE A 495 -62.78 24.51 8.89
C ILE A 495 -63.53 23.91 7.69
N PRO A 496 -63.43 22.60 7.40
CA PRO A 496 -64.27 22.01 6.36
C PRO A 496 -65.69 22.37 6.73
N MET A 497 -66.34 23.16 5.87
CA MET A 497 -67.70 23.64 6.10
C MET A 497 -68.55 22.45 6.53
N ASN A 498 -69.12 22.62 7.71
CA ASN A 498 -70.22 21.89 8.28
C ASN A 498 -71.06 21.27 7.15
N ILE A 499 -71.02 19.95 7.00
CA ILE A 499 -72.00 19.23 6.20
C ILE A 499 -73.33 19.55 6.87
N ASN A 500 -74.10 20.40 6.21
CA ASN A 500 -75.41 20.84 6.65
C ASN A 500 -76.33 19.62 6.64
N VAL A 501 -76.43 18.92 7.77
CA VAL A 501 -77.47 17.92 8.03
C VAL A 501 -78.71 18.69 8.47
N ASP A 502 -79.30 19.42 7.52
CA ASP A 502 -80.68 19.92 7.61
C ASP A 502 -81.43 19.37 6.40
N ASN A 503 -81.74 18.07 6.44
CA ASN A 503 -82.89 17.54 5.72
C ASN A 503 -84.07 17.55 6.72
N GLN A 504 -84.74 18.69 6.78
CA GLN A 504 -86.14 18.77 7.19
C GLN A 504 -86.97 18.05 6.12
N ASP A 505 -87.65 16.97 6.50
CA ASP A 505 -88.78 16.44 5.74
C ASP A 505 -90.01 17.34 5.98
N PRO A 506 -90.63 17.91 4.94
CA PRO A 506 -91.91 18.57 5.07
C PRO A 506 -93.05 17.56 5.01
N GLU A 507 -94.02 17.74 5.90
CA GLU A 507 -95.34 17.12 5.93
C GLU A 507 -95.99 17.07 4.53
N GLN A 508 -96.47 15.89 4.13
CA GLN A 508 -97.44 15.75 3.05
C GLN A 508 -98.87 15.82 3.61
N PRO A 509 -99.80 16.58 3.00
CA PRO A 509 -101.21 16.52 3.34
C PRO A 509 -101.92 15.38 2.58
N LEU A 510 -102.95 14.84 3.24
CA LEU A 510 -103.97 13.96 2.70
C LEU A 510 -104.65 14.52 1.44
N GLU A 511 -104.89 13.67 0.44
CA GLU A 511 -106.13 13.69 -0.35
C GLU A 511 -106.38 12.36 -1.09
N ASN A 512 -107.57 11.80 -0.79
CA ASN A 512 -108.39 10.75 -1.44
C ASN A 512 -107.98 9.27 -1.40
#